data_AF-A0A6I2Y418-F1
#
_entry.id   AF-A0A6I2Y418-F1
#
_cell.length_a   1.000
_cell.length_b   1.000
_cell.length_c   1.000
_cell.angle_alpha   90.00
_cell.angle_beta   90.00
_cell.angle_gamma   90.00
#
_symmetry.space_group_name_H-M   'P 1'
#
loop_
_entity.id
_entity.type
_entity.pdbx_description
1 polymer ?
#
loop_
_entity_poly.entity_id
_entity_poly.type
_entity_poly.pdbx_seq_one_letter_code
_entity_poly.pdbx_strand_id
1 'polypeptide(L)'
;SATEPTISTDSATSRMLLGLLGILAAWEVETLRERTRDGLAAARARGRFGGRPPALDAKQRQAARDLRNTGMSVQKVARTLGVCRATALKAIREDSAQSKAADGVSVVVAVS
;
A
#
# COMPACT_ATOMS: atom_id res chain seq x y z
N SER A 1 -20.11 27.11 -43.54
CA SER A 1 -19.19 28.25 -43.30
C SER A 1 -18.48 27.97 -41.98
N ALA A 2 -17.16 27.89 -42.00
CA ALA A 2 -16.35 27.43 -40.87
C ALA A 2 -16.38 28.46 -39.73
N THR A 3 -17.10 28.14 -38.65
CA THR A 3 -17.12 28.91 -37.40
C THR A 3 -16.63 28.02 -36.26
N GLU A 4 -15.59 27.24 -36.51
CA GLU A 4 -14.82 26.60 -35.44
C GLU A 4 -13.55 27.44 -35.26
N PRO A 5 -13.31 28.03 -34.08
CA PRO A 5 -12.05 28.71 -33.82
C PRO A 5 -10.94 27.67 -33.90
N THR A 6 -10.16 27.72 -34.98
CA THR A 6 -8.96 26.92 -35.12
C THR A 6 -7.93 27.44 -34.12
N ILE A 7 -7.71 26.69 -33.04
CA ILE A 7 -6.68 27.05 -32.04
C ILE A 7 -5.32 26.74 -32.67
N SER A 8 -4.76 27.72 -33.38
CA SER A 8 -3.39 27.67 -33.90
C SER A 8 -2.40 27.90 -32.76
N THR A 9 -1.43 27.02 -32.57
CA THR A 9 -0.39 27.09 -31.52
C THR A 9 0.67 28.19 -31.74
N ASP A 10 0.57 28.90 -32.87
CA ASP A 10 1.61 29.83 -33.33
C ASP A 10 1.43 31.26 -32.78
N SER A 11 0.22 31.60 -32.34
CA SER A 11 -0.08 32.91 -31.75
C SER A 11 0.36 33.01 -30.27
N ALA A 12 0.83 34.17 -29.85
CA ALA A 12 1.13 34.44 -28.44
C ALA A 12 -0.11 34.28 -27.54
N THR A 13 -1.28 34.68 -28.05
CA THR A 13 -2.57 34.59 -27.33
C THR A 13 -2.99 33.13 -27.14
N SER A 14 -2.82 32.27 -28.14
CA SER A 14 -3.18 30.87 -28.02
C SER A 14 -2.24 30.12 -27.08
N ARG A 15 -0.93 30.42 -27.08
CA ARG A 15 0.00 29.89 -26.09
C ARG A 15 -0.35 30.29 -24.65
N MET A 16 -0.77 31.54 -24.43
CA MET A 16 -1.24 32.00 -23.12
C MET A 16 -2.49 31.22 -22.66
N LEU A 17 -3.49 31.08 -23.54
CA LEU A 17 -4.71 30.34 -23.22
C LEU A 17 -4.44 28.86 -22.93
N LEU A 18 -3.56 28.22 -23.71
CA LEU A 18 -3.12 26.84 -23.46
C LEU A 18 -2.40 26.71 -22.11
N GLY A 19 -1.58 27.69 -21.73
CA GLY A 19 -0.94 27.73 -20.42
C GLY A 19 -1.95 27.82 -19.27
N LEU A 20 -2.95 28.70 -19.38
CA LEU A 20 -4.02 28.82 -18.39
C LEU A 20 -4.83 27.53 -18.28
N LEU A 21 -5.19 26.90 -19.40
CA LEU A 21 -5.88 25.61 -19.42
C LEU A 21 -5.01 24.50 -18.81
N GLY A 22 -3.70 24.52 -19.04
CA GLY A 22 -2.76 23.60 -18.41
C GLY A 22 -2.71 23.74 -16.89
N ILE A 23 -2.69 24.99 -16.38
CA ILE A 23 -2.73 25.27 -14.94
C ILE A 23 -4.05 24.77 -14.34
N LEU A 24 -5.18 25.07 -14.99
CA LEU A 24 -6.50 24.61 -14.53
C LEU A 24 -6.61 23.09 -14.53
N ALA A 25 -6.13 22.42 -15.57
CA ALA A 25 -6.14 20.97 -15.66
C ALA A 25 -5.31 20.32 -14.53
N ALA A 26 -4.13 20.88 -14.23
CA ALA A 26 -3.30 20.42 -13.12
C ALA A 26 -4.00 20.60 -11.76
N TRP A 27 -4.66 21.74 -11.56
CA TRP A 27 -5.42 22.03 -10.34
C TRP A 27 -6.61 21.07 -10.13
N GLU A 28 -7.35 20.75 -11.18
CA GLU A 28 -8.49 19.82 -11.10
C GLU A 28 -8.02 18.40 -10.70
N VAL A 29 -6.89 17.94 -11.26
CA VAL A 29 -6.29 16.65 -10.90
C VAL A 29 -5.87 16.62 -9.43
N GLU A 30 -5.29 17.71 -8.91
CA GLU A 30 -4.91 17.75 -7.49
C GLU A 30 -6.15 17.77 -6.58
N THR A 31 -7.18 18.51 -6.95
CA THR A 31 -8.46 18.52 -6.22
C THR A 31 -9.10 17.12 -6.17
N LEU A 32 -9.05 16.36 -7.27
CA LEU A 32 -9.51 14.97 -7.30
C LEU A 32 -8.67 14.05 -6.40
N ARG A 33 -7.35 14.27 -6.34
CA ARG A 33 -6.46 13.52 -5.45
C ARG A 33 -6.76 13.80 -3.99
N GLU A 34 -6.99 15.05 -3.62
CA GLU A 34 -7.41 15.44 -2.26
C GLU A 34 -8.69 14.69 -1.86
N ARG A 35 -9.74 14.75 -2.68
CA ARG A 35 -10.99 14.01 -2.42
C ARG A 35 -10.78 12.50 -2.30
N THR A 36 -9.87 11.93 -3.08
CA THR A 36 -9.53 10.50 -3.00
C THR A 36 -8.83 10.18 -1.68
N ARG A 37 -7.92 11.04 -1.22
CA ARG A 37 -7.25 10.89 0.09
C ARG A 37 -8.25 10.96 1.23
N ASP A 38 -9.18 11.90 1.18
CA ASP A 38 -10.25 12.05 2.18
C ASP A 38 -11.18 10.83 2.20
N GLY A 39 -11.57 10.33 1.02
CA GLY A 39 -12.36 9.10 0.89
C GLY A 39 -11.64 7.88 1.46
N LEU A 40 -10.34 7.73 1.19
CA LEU A 40 -9.51 6.67 1.76
C LEU A 40 -9.37 6.81 3.29
N ALA A 41 -9.21 8.03 3.81
CA ALA A 41 -9.15 8.28 5.24
C ALA A 41 -10.48 7.88 5.93
N ALA A 42 -11.61 8.28 5.36
CA ALA A 42 -12.93 7.87 5.85
C ALA A 42 -13.15 6.35 5.76
N ALA A 43 -12.69 5.70 4.70
CA ALA A 43 -12.75 4.23 4.57
C ALA A 43 -11.91 3.52 5.64
N ARG A 44 -10.69 4.01 5.89
CA ARG A 44 -9.80 3.48 6.95
C ARG A 44 -10.39 3.68 8.34
N ALA A 45 -11.01 4.82 8.63
CA ALA A 45 -11.71 5.05 9.89
C ALA A 45 -12.86 4.05 10.13
N ARG A 46 -13.47 3.54 9.05
CA ARG A 46 -14.46 2.45 9.08
C ARG A 46 -13.85 1.04 9.06
N GLY A 47 -12.53 0.92 9.17
CA GLY A 47 -11.79 -0.35 9.15
C GLY A 47 -11.56 -0.95 7.76
N ARG A 48 -11.86 -0.23 6.67
CA ARG A 48 -11.60 -0.68 5.30
C ARG A 48 -10.26 -0.12 4.80
N PHE A 49 -9.22 -0.94 4.88
CA PHE A 49 -7.86 -0.53 4.51
C PHE A 49 -7.52 -0.68 3.01
N GLY A 50 -8.38 -1.37 2.24
CA GLY A 50 -8.17 -1.62 0.81
C GLY A 50 -6.98 -2.56 0.52
N GLY A 51 -6.56 -2.61 -0.75
CA GLY A 51 -5.41 -3.41 -1.19
C GLY A 51 -5.71 -4.90 -1.44
N ARG A 52 -4.68 -5.63 -1.88
CA ARG A 52 -4.77 -7.08 -2.10
C ARG A 52 -4.86 -7.79 -0.74
N PRO A 53 -5.85 -8.67 -0.51
CA PRO A 53 -5.93 -9.42 0.73
C PRO A 53 -4.66 -10.26 0.94
N PRO A 54 -4.19 -10.40 2.20
CA PRO A 54 -3.02 -11.21 2.50
C PRO A 54 -3.27 -12.67 2.09
N ALA A 55 -2.25 -13.33 1.55
CA ALA A 55 -2.35 -14.71 1.10
C ALA A 55 -2.47 -15.73 2.25
N LEU A 56 -2.15 -15.31 3.49
CA LEU A 56 -2.26 -16.13 4.70
C LEU A 56 -3.04 -15.36 5.75
N ASP A 57 -4.01 -16.01 6.37
CA ASP A 57 -4.73 -15.48 7.54
C ASP A 57 -3.80 -15.44 8.78
N ALA A 58 -4.19 -14.70 9.82
CA ALA A 58 -3.47 -14.64 11.10
C ALA A 58 -3.18 -16.04 11.68
N LYS A 59 -4.16 -16.96 11.65
CA LYS A 59 -3.98 -18.34 12.12
C LYS A 59 -2.96 -19.11 11.28
N GLN A 60 -3.01 -18.94 9.96
CA GLN A 60 -2.09 -19.61 9.05
C GLN A 60 -0.67 -19.05 9.16
N ARG A 61 -0.53 -17.75 9.43
CA ARG A 61 0.77 -17.15 9.77
C ARG A 61 1.32 -17.76 11.05
N GLN A 62 0.50 -17.90 12.09
CA GLN A 62 0.93 -18.57 13.33
C GLN A 62 1.35 -20.02 13.07
N ALA A 63 0.54 -20.79 12.34
CA ALA A 63 0.89 -22.16 11.96
C ALA A 63 2.20 -22.23 11.17
N ALA A 64 2.48 -21.26 10.29
CA ALA A 64 3.76 -21.20 9.57
C ALA A 64 4.96 -21.06 10.52
N ARG A 65 4.79 -20.31 11.61
CA ARG A 65 5.81 -20.10 12.65
C ARG A 65 5.99 -21.34 13.50
N ASP A 66 4.90 -21.93 13.96
CA ASP A 66 4.93 -23.14 14.80
C ASP A 66 5.58 -24.31 14.03
N LEU A 67 5.23 -24.47 12.74
CA LEU A 67 5.87 -25.45 11.86
C LEU A 67 7.36 -25.15 11.64
N ARG A 68 7.78 -23.88 11.68
CA ARG A 68 9.20 -23.53 11.60
C ARG A 68 9.93 -23.85 12.90
N ASN A 69 9.30 -23.62 14.05
CA ASN A 69 9.86 -23.88 15.38
C ASN A 69 10.03 -25.38 15.66
N THR A 70 9.19 -26.23 15.05
CA THR A 70 9.38 -27.69 15.06
C THR A 70 10.53 -28.17 14.16
N GLY A 71 11.27 -27.26 13.52
CA GLY A 71 12.44 -27.56 12.70
C GLY A 71 12.16 -27.82 11.22
N MET A 72 10.92 -27.66 10.74
CA MET A 72 10.63 -27.87 9.32
C MET A 72 11.31 -26.84 8.41
N SER A 73 11.72 -27.29 7.22
CA SER A 73 12.27 -26.41 6.19
C SER A 73 11.19 -25.47 5.64
N VAL A 74 11.59 -24.26 5.25
CA VAL A 74 10.67 -23.24 4.69
C VAL A 74 9.91 -23.76 3.46
N GLN A 75 10.53 -24.63 2.66
CA GLN A 75 9.87 -25.28 1.52
C GLN A 75 8.76 -26.24 1.95
N LYS A 76 8.98 -27.01 3.03
CA LYS A 76 7.97 -27.93 3.55
C LYS A 76 6.79 -27.15 4.13
N VAL A 77 7.06 -26.09 4.90
CA VAL A 77 6.02 -25.18 5.43
C VAL A 77 5.19 -24.56 4.30
N ALA A 78 5.85 -24.07 3.24
CA ALA A 78 5.18 -23.48 2.09
C ALA A 78 4.23 -24.47 1.40
N ARG A 79 4.67 -25.72 1.19
CA ARG A 79 3.85 -26.80 0.63
C ARG A 79 2.66 -27.14 1.53
N THR A 80 2.88 -27.26 2.84
CA THR A 80 1.84 -27.54 3.83
C THR A 80 0.74 -26.47 3.82
N LEU A 81 1.12 -25.20 3.64
CA LEU A 81 0.20 -24.07 3.62
C LEU A 81 -0.33 -23.72 2.22
N GLY A 82 0.08 -24.44 1.17
CA GLY A 82 -0.37 -24.19 -0.21
C GLY A 82 0.08 -22.84 -0.79
N VAL A 83 1.16 -22.25 -0.28
CA VAL A 83 1.68 -20.94 -0.72
C VAL A 83 3.08 -21.05 -1.31
N CYS A 84 3.49 -20.02 -2.04
CA CYS A 84 4.86 -19.97 -2.53
C CYS A 84 5.87 -19.79 -1.37
N ARG A 85 7.12 -20.21 -1.60
CA ARG A 85 8.21 -20.12 -0.60
C ARG A 85 8.40 -18.69 -0.08
N ALA A 86 8.24 -17.68 -0.94
CA ALA A 86 8.38 -16.28 -0.57
C ALA A 86 7.31 -15.84 0.44
N THR A 87 6.05 -16.27 0.26
CA THR A 87 4.95 -15.98 1.19
C THR A 87 5.18 -16.65 2.54
N ALA A 88 5.59 -17.91 2.57
CA ALA A 88 5.90 -18.62 3.81
C ALA A 88 7.09 -17.97 4.55
N LEU A 89 8.14 -17.59 3.82
CA LEU A 89 9.30 -16.90 4.40
C LEU A 89 8.93 -15.52 4.96
N LYS A 90 8.07 -14.77 4.26
CA LYS A 90 7.56 -13.48 4.72
C LYS A 90 6.80 -13.63 6.04
N ALA A 91 5.89 -14.60 6.13
CA ALA A 91 5.16 -14.88 7.36
C ALA A 91 6.08 -15.26 8.53
N ILE A 92 7.13 -16.05 8.29
CA ILE A 92 8.11 -16.44 9.32
C ILE A 92 8.94 -15.22 9.78
N ARG A 93 9.33 -14.32 8.87
CA ARG A 93 10.17 -13.15 9.18
C ARG A 93 9.43 -12.00 9.87
N GLU A 94 8.14 -11.81 9.58
CA GLU A 94 7.35 -10.76 10.22
C GLU A 94 7.23 -10.99 11.75
N ASP A 95 7.33 -12.24 12.21
CA ASP A 95 7.33 -12.56 13.65
C ASP A 95 8.61 -12.15 14.35
N SER A 96 9.78 -12.40 13.75
CA SER A 96 11.05 -12.05 14.38
C SER A 96 11.23 -10.54 14.49
N ALA A 97 10.58 -9.77 13.62
CA ALA A 97 10.47 -8.32 13.74
C ALA A 97 9.51 -7.89 14.87
N GLN A 98 8.39 -8.60 15.04
CA GLN A 98 7.39 -8.32 16.10
C GLN A 98 7.86 -8.75 17.50
N SER A 99 8.54 -9.89 17.62
CA SER A 99 9.16 -10.39 18.86
C SER A 99 10.31 -9.48 19.33
N LYS A 100 11.19 -9.03 18.42
CA LYS A 100 12.24 -8.05 18.78
C LYS A 100 11.69 -6.70 19.26
N ALA A 101 10.56 -6.25 18.72
CA ALA A 101 9.91 -5.03 19.17
C ALA A 101 9.29 -5.19 20.57
N ALA A 102 8.78 -6.38 20.91
CA ALA A 102 8.23 -6.68 22.24
C ALA A 102 9.32 -6.83 23.31
N ASP A 103 10.42 -7.52 23.00
CA ASP A 103 11.56 -7.67 23.92
C ASP A 103 12.27 -6.33 24.22
N GLY A 104 12.27 -5.38 23.29
CA GLY A 104 12.83 -4.04 23.53
C GLY A 104 12.01 -3.19 24.51
N VAL A 105 10.70 -3.40 24.59
CA VAL A 105 9.79 -2.65 25.47
C VAL A 105 9.80 -3.21 26.89
N SER A 106 9.93 -4.53 27.05
CA SER A 106 10.01 -5.17 28.38
C SER A 106 11.25 -4.75 29.16
N VAL A 107 12.39 -4.53 28.48
CA VAL A 107 13.63 -4.05 29.12
C VAL A 107 13.51 -2.60 29.59
N VAL A 108 12.81 -1.73 28.85
CA VAL A 108 12.65 -0.31 29.23
C VAL A 108 11.73 -0.15 30.44
N VAL A 109 10.67 -0.98 30.55
CA VAL A 109 9.74 -0.95 31.70
C VAL A 109 10.35 -1.55 32.96
N ALA A 110 11.32 -2.47 32.84
CA ALA A 110 11.99 -3.11 33.99
C ALA A 110 13.18 -2.31 34.57
N VAL A 111 13.58 -1.20 33.94
CA VAL A 111 14.69 -0.31 34.39
C VAL A 111 14.17 1.00 35.00
N SER A 112 12.85 1.12 35.22
CA SER A 112 12.21 2.19 36.01
C SER A 112 11.73 1.67 37.35
#